data_AF-A0A327NL23-F1
#
_entry.id   AF-A0A327NL23-F1
#
_cell.length_a   1.000
_cell.length_b   1.000
_cell.length_c   1.000
_cell.angle_alpha   90.00
_cell.angle_beta   90.00
_cell.angle_gamma   90.00
#
_symmetry.space_group_name_H-M   'P 1'
#
loop_
_entity.id
_entity.type
_entity.pdbx_description
1 polymer ?
#
loop_
_entity_poly.entity_id
_entity_poly.type
_entity_poly.pdbx_seq_one_letter_code
_entity_poly.pdbx_strand_id
1 'polypeptide(L)'
;MNNSTKILLGLLVIVVGWHIVMAMSAKVSVSGPFLVKPAEAGYVWSDAENAESRFFWQNIGVKWVTGVAHPEFKAETTQAVGSWQAMPGYAFVDKRKSLETVWKSGLLHPAFMAWSDDMEGKWIPVTGYRFIYDGDTFVESVWDPNKRYDDLKVISLAQKDQYKPFPGYTFIEPGQSLKVIWTPGTINTDNTRLIAGAKEGSWVVNSQPRQRSGSDGSSWVARRIGERLIDRAIWRAF
;
A
#
# COMPACT_ATOMS: atom_id res chain seq x y z
N MET A 1 -66.88 -0.93 23.52
CA MET A 1 -65.80 -0.50 22.61
C MET A 1 -66.36 -0.46 21.19
N ASN A 2 -66.40 0.72 20.56
CA ASN A 2 -66.96 0.88 19.21
C ASN A 2 -66.05 0.22 18.16
N ASN A 3 -66.60 -0.10 16.98
CA ASN A 3 -65.88 -0.83 15.92
C ASN A 3 -64.61 -0.08 15.50
N SER A 4 -64.62 1.26 15.52
CA SER A 4 -63.48 2.12 15.23
C SER A 4 -62.31 1.86 16.18
N THR A 5 -62.57 1.73 17.49
CA THR A 5 -61.52 1.45 18.47
C THR A 5 -60.94 0.05 18.28
N LYS A 6 -61.76 -0.96 17.93
CA LYS A 6 -61.28 -2.32 17.65
C LYS A 6 -60.34 -2.35 16.44
N ILE A 7 -60.69 -1.61 15.38
CA ILE A 7 -59.86 -1.51 14.16
C ILE A 7 -58.53 -0.82 14.48
N LEU A 8 -58.57 0.30 15.24
CA LEU A 8 -57.36 1.02 15.63
C LEU A 8 -56.43 0.15 16.48
N LEU A 9 -56.99 -0.61 17.42
CA LEU A 9 -56.22 -1.54 18.27
C LEU A 9 -55.60 -2.67 17.43
N GLY A 10 -56.34 -3.23 16.47
CA GLY A 10 -55.83 -4.25 15.57
C GLY A 10 -54.66 -3.76 14.72
N LEU A 11 -54.76 -2.55 14.16
CA LEU A 11 -53.68 -1.91 13.41
C LEU A 11 -52.45 -1.68 14.31
N LEU A 12 -52.65 -1.22 15.54
CA LEU A 12 -51.57 -1.03 16.49
C LEU A 12 -50.84 -2.35 16.79
N VAL A 13 -51.57 -3.44 17.01
CA VAL A 13 -50.99 -4.78 17.28
C VAL A 13 -50.17 -5.27 16.10
N ILE A 14 -50.65 -5.06 14.86
CA ILE A 14 -49.91 -5.44 13.65
C ILE A 14 -48.62 -4.61 13.53
N VAL A 15 -48.70 -3.29 13.74
CA VAL A 15 -47.54 -2.40 13.69
C VAL A 15 -46.51 -2.80 14.75
N VAL A 16 -46.94 -3.04 16.00
CA VAL A 16 -46.05 -3.45 17.09
C VAL A 16 -45.44 -4.83 16.80
N GLY A 17 -46.25 -5.81 16.37
CA GLY A 17 -45.76 -7.14 16.01
C GLY A 17 -44.73 -7.10 14.88
N TRP A 18 -44.95 -6.27 13.87
CA TRP A 18 -43.99 -6.05 12.78
C TRP A 18 -42.67 -5.45 13.28
N HIS A 19 -42.73 -4.44 14.16
CA HIS A 19 -41.52 -3.84 14.74
C HIS A 19 -40.73 -4.86 15.58
N ILE A 20 -41.41 -5.76 16.31
CA ILE A 20 -40.77 -6.84 17.07
C ILE A 20 -40.05 -7.82 16.12
N VAL A 21 -40.71 -8.25 15.04
CA VAL A 21 -40.11 -9.17 14.06
C VAL A 21 -38.88 -8.53 13.39
N MET A 22 -38.97 -7.25 13.02
CA MET A 22 -37.85 -6.52 12.44
C MET A 22 -36.70 -6.33 13.44
N ALA A 23 -36.99 -5.99 14.69
CA ALA A 23 -35.99 -5.85 15.75
C ALA A 23 -35.30 -7.18 16.10
N MET A 24 -35.96 -8.31 15.87
CA MET A 24 -35.38 -9.64 16.06
C MET A 24 -34.54 -10.13 14.86
N SER A 25 -34.56 -9.43 13.72
CA SER A 25 -33.72 -9.77 12.58
C SER A 25 -32.29 -9.28 12.81
N ALA A 26 -31.37 -10.20 13.07
CA ALA A 26 -29.97 -9.89 13.39
C ALA A 26 -29.22 -9.06 12.32
N LYS A 27 -29.78 -8.92 11.11
CA LYS A 27 -29.15 -8.22 9.97
C LYS A 27 -29.64 -6.79 9.75
N VAL A 28 -30.64 -6.34 10.51
CA VAL A 28 -31.33 -5.06 10.25
C VAL A 28 -31.39 -4.23 11.54
N SER A 29 -30.78 -3.04 11.53
CA SER A 29 -30.86 -2.10 12.64
C SER A 29 -31.79 -0.96 12.25
N VAL A 30 -32.86 -0.76 13.04
CA VAL A 30 -33.85 0.30 12.82
C VAL A 30 -33.35 1.59 13.46
N SER A 31 -32.75 2.47 12.66
CA SER A 31 -32.36 3.82 13.09
C SER A 31 -33.47 4.83 12.78
N GLY A 32 -34.52 4.83 13.59
CA GLY A 32 -35.68 5.73 13.46
C GLY A 32 -36.75 5.23 12.47
N PRO A 33 -37.90 5.94 12.35
CA PRO A 33 -39.08 5.42 11.66
C PRO A 33 -38.92 5.19 10.14
N PHE A 34 -37.82 5.66 9.51
CA PHE A 34 -37.69 5.62 8.04
C PHE A 34 -36.27 5.35 7.51
N LEU A 35 -35.26 5.14 8.36
CA LEU A 35 -33.88 4.91 7.93
C LEU A 35 -33.39 3.55 8.43
N VAL A 36 -33.41 2.59 7.52
CA VAL A 36 -32.80 1.28 7.72
C VAL A 36 -31.40 1.35 7.12
N LYS A 37 -30.37 1.19 7.95
CA LYS A 37 -29.01 0.89 7.49
C LYS A 37 -28.76 -0.60 7.70
N PRO A 38 -27.92 -1.25 6.89
CA PRO A 38 -27.45 -2.59 7.20
C PRO A 38 -26.89 -2.58 8.63
N ALA A 39 -27.31 -3.53 9.46
CA ALA A 39 -26.94 -3.53 10.88
C ALA A 39 -25.42 -3.66 11.08
N GLU A 40 -24.76 -4.31 10.13
CA GLU A 40 -23.34 -4.65 10.18
C GLU A 40 -22.55 -3.81 9.18
N ALA A 41 -21.46 -3.20 9.65
CA ALA A 41 -20.50 -2.51 8.79
C ALA A 41 -20.03 -3.44 7.66
N GLY A 42 -19.76 -2.87 6.49
CA GLY A 42 -19.28 -3.62 5.32
C GLY A 42 -20.38 -4.22 4.42
N TYR A 43 -21.63 -4.27 4.90
CA TYR A 43 -22.78 -4.55 4.05
C TYR A 43 -23.37 -3.27 3.47
N VAL A 44 -23.81 -3.34 2.22
CA VAL A 44 -24.60 -2.29 1.55
C VAL A 44 -25.90 -2.89 1.03
N TRP A 45 -26.91 -2.04 0.81
CA TRP A 45 -28.15 -2.48 0.16
C TRP A 45 -27.85 -2.95 -1.27
N SER A 46 -28.24 -4.18 -1.60
CA SER A 46 -28.03 -4.74 -2.94
C SER A 46 -28.84 -4.01 -4.01
N ASP A 47 -29.97 -3.42 -3.59
CA ASP A 47 -31.01 -2.87 -4.44
C ASP A 47 -31.06 -1.33 -4.35
N ALA A 48 -30.01 -0.70 -3.81
CA ALA A 48 -29.95 0.76 -3.64
C ALA A 48 -30.16 1.55 -4.95
N GLU A 49 -29.81 0.94 -6.09
CA GLU A 49 -29.96 1.52 -7.43
C GLU A 49 -31.27 1.11 -8.12
N ASN A 50 -32.12 0.33 -7.46
CA ASN A 50 -33.41 -0.06 -8.02
C ASN A 50 -34.35 1.14 -8.07
N ALA A 51 -34.42 1.79 -9.23
CA ALA A 51 -35.29 2.94 -9.48
C ALA A 51 -36.79 2.62 -9.29
N GLU A 52 -37.17 1.34 -9.33
CA GLU A 52 -38.54 0.90 -9.06
C GLU A 52 -38.84 0.75 -7.57
N SER A 53 -37.84 0.88 -6.69
CA SER A 53 -38.05 0.91 -5.25
C SER A 53 -38.73 2.22 -4.84
N ARG A 54 -40.04 2.17 -4.62
CA ARG A 54 -40.85 3.32 -4.18
C ARG A 54 -40.81 3.50 -2.67
N PHE A 55 -40.42 2.46 -1.95
CA PHE A 55 -40.48 2.41 -0.51
C PHE A 55 -39.23 1.77 0.10
N PHE A 56 -38.77 2.30 1.22
CA PHE A 56 -37.53 1.85 1.88
C PHE A 56 -37.55 0.36 2.28
N TRP A 57 -38.72 -0.21 2.55
CA TRP A 57 -38.88 -1.63 2.91
C TRP A 57 -38.82 -2.58 1.71
N GLN A 58 -38.78 -2.06 0.47
CA GLN A 58 -38.59 -2.89 -0.72
C GLN A 58 -37.11 -3.27 -0.91
N ASN A 59 -36.19 -2.54 -0.28
CA ASN A 59 -34.77 -2.83 -0.28
C ASN A 59 -34.46 -3.73 0.92
N ILE A 60 -34.64 -5.04 0.75
CA ILE A 60 -34.35 -6.04 1.79
C ILE A 60 -33.03 -6.77 1.58
N GLY A 61 -32.47 -6.70 0.36
CA GLY A 61 -31.22 -7.36 0.07
C GLY A 61 -30.04 -6.59 0.63
N VAL A 62 -29.19 -7.26 1.40
CA VAL A 62 -27.87 -6.75 1.81
C VAL A 62 -26.80 -7.58 1.13
N LYS A 63 -25.77 -6.92 0.59
CA LYS A 63 -24.60 -7.58 -0.01
C LYS A 63 -23.33 -7.05 0.62
N TRP A 64 -22.38 -7.95 0.83
CA TRP A 64 -21.02 -7.59 1.21
C TRP A 64 -20.32 -6.96 0.01
N VAL A 65 -19.69 -5.81 0.20
CA VAL A 65 -18.93 -5.12 -0.85
C VAL A 65 -17.53 -4.87 -0.35
N THR A 66 -16.54 -5.20 -1.18
CA THR A 66 -15.11 -4.99 -0.91
C THR A 66 -14.73 -3.51 -0.99
N GLY A 67 -13.78 -3.08 -0.17
CA GLY A 67 -13.29 -1.69 -0.15
C GLY A 67 -14.20 -0.71 0.60
N VAL A 68 -15.22 -1.20 1.32
CA VAL A 68 -16.07 -0.36 2.17
C VAL A 68 -15.33 -0.09 3.47
N ALA A 69 -15.07 1.19 3.76
CA ALA A 69 -14.41 1.62 4.99
C ALA A 69 -15.32 1.40 6.22
N HIS A 70 -14.72 0.97 7.32
CA HIS A 70 -15.39 0.86 8.60
C HIS A 70 -15.67 2.27 9.18
N PRO A 71 -16.86 2.53 9.75
CA PRO A 71 -17.20 3.87 10.24
C PRO A 71 -16.33 4.35 11.42
N GLU A 72 -15.88 3.42 12.26
CA GLU A 72 -15.16 3.73 13.51
C GLU A 72 -13.67 3.40 13.48
N PHE A 73 -13.25 2.52 12.56
CA PHE A 73 -11.88 1.98 12.55
C PHE A 73 -11.24 2.23 11.19
N LYS A 74 -9.91 2.36 11.17
CA LYS A 74 -9.15 2.53 9.91
C LYS A 74 -8.92 1.18 9.25
N ALA A 75 -10.03 0.55 8.87
CA ALA A 75 -10.11 -0.76 8.24
C ALA A 75 -11.14 -0.72 7.11
N GLU A 76 -11.01 -1.63 6.15
CA GLU A 76 -11.93 -1.77 5.02
C GLU A 76 -12.24 -3.25 4.76
N THR A 77 -13.37 -3.50 4.13
CA THR A 77 -13.82 -4.85 3.79
C THR A 77 -12.94 -5.49 2.71
N THR A 78 -12.73 -6.79 2.82
CA THR A 78 -12.01 -7.60 1.82
C THR A 78 -12.99 -8.30 0.86
N GLN A 79 -12.48 -9.12 -0.05
CA GLN A 79 -13.30 -9.98 -0.92
C GLN A 79 -14.05 -11.07 -0.15
N ALA A 80 -13.50 -11.53 0.98
CA ALA A 80 -14.15 -12.53 1.82
C ALA A 80 -15.19 -11.86 2.73
N VAL A 81 -16.40 -12.43 2.76
CA VAL A 81 -17.51 -11.94 3.60
C VAL A 81 -17.11 -11.97 5.07
N GLY A 82 -17.38 -10.87 5.79
CA GLY A 82 -17.03 -10.73 7.20
C GLY A 82 -15.54 -10.52 7.48
N SER A 83 -14.69 -10.43 6.44
CA SER A 83 -13.25 -10.26 6.60
C SER A 83 -12.82 -8.83 6.31
N TRP A 84 -12.05 -8.27 7.24
CA TRP A 84 -11.52 -6.91 7.20
C TRP A 84 -10.00 -6.89 7.01
N GLN A 85 -9.52 -5.85 6.36
CA GLN A 85 -8.11 -5.48 6.28
C GLN A 85 -7.89 -4.07 6.82
N ALA A 86 -6.74 -3.82 7.42
CA ALA A 86 -6.39 -2.47 7.85
C ALA A 86 -6.17 -1.60 6.60
N MET A 87 -6.56 -0.33 6.68
CA MET A 87 -6.29 0.63 5.60
C MET A 87 -4.77 0.83 5.46
N PRO A 88 -4.27 1.28 4.30
CA PRO A 88 -2.85 1.56 4.10
C PRO A 88 -2.27 2.44 5.22
N GLY A 89 -1.13 2.01 5.78
CA GLY A 89 -0.43 2.71 6.87
C GLY A 89 -0.90 2.32 8.27
N TYR A 90 -1.96 1.51 8.37
CA TYR A 90 -2.47 1.00 9.64
C TYR A 90 -2.21 -0.49 9.80
N ALA A 91 -2.12 -0.93 11.05
CA ALA A 91 -2.09 -2.33 11.45
C ALA A 91 -3.15 -2.59 12.52
N PHE A 92 -3.74 -3.79 12.54
CA PHE A 92 -4.62 -4.20 13.64
C PHE A 92 -3.82 -4.34 14.94
N VAL A 93 -4.36 -3.83 16.04
CA VAL A 93 -3.78 -4.04 17.38
C VAL A 93 -3.87 -5.52 17.76
N ASP A 94 -5.07 -6.10 17.67
CA ASP A 94 -5.31 -7.54 17.79
C ASP A 94 -6.48 -7.95 16.89
N LYS A 95 -6.15 -8.42 15.67
CA LYS A 95 -7.13 -8.80 14.64
C LYS A 95 -8.13 -9.88 15.10
N ARG A 96 -7.81 -10.65 16.15
CA ARG A 96 -8.69 -11.71 16.66
C ARG A 96 -9.75 -11.21 17.62
N LYS A 97 -9.53 -10.05 18.25
CA LYS A 97 -10.42 -9.50 19.29
C LYS A 97 -11.23 -8.31 18.81
N SER A 98 -10.65 -7.45 17.99
CA SER A 98 -11.30 -6.23 17.53
C SER A 98 -10.81 -5.80 16.14
N LEU A 99 -11.50 -4.81 15.57
CA LEU A 99 -11.08 -4.11 14.36
C LEU A 99 -10.27 -2.85 14.68
N GLU A 100 -9.83 -2.68 15.93
CA GLU A 100 -9.02 -1.54 16.34
C GLU A 100 -7.70 -1.55 15.58
N THR A 101 -7.40 -0.42 14.96
CA THR A 101 -6.20 -0.23 14.15
C THR A 101 -5.38 0.93 14.68
N VAL A 102 -4.07 0.83 14.52
CA VAL A 102 -3.11 1.86 14.89
C VAL A 102 -2.23 2.18 13.68
N TRP A 103 -1.93 3.46 13.50
CA TRP A 103 -0.96 3.89 12.51
C TRP A 103 0.42 3.31 12.87
N LYS A 104 1.12 2.78 11.86
CA LYS A 104 2.44 2.18 12.07
C LYS A 104 3.38 2.66 10.98
N SER A 105 4.49 3.28 11.37
CA SER A 105 5.50 3.75 10.42
C SER A 105 6.24 2.57 9.76
N GLY A 106 6.77 2.84 8.57
CA GLY A 106 7.50 1.86 7.76
C GLY A 106 6.64 0.81 7.07
N LEU A 107 5.32 1.00 6.97
CA LEU A 107 4.44 0.15 6.15
C LEU A 107 4.39 0.68 4.72
N LEU A 108 4.57 -0.21 3.74
CA LEU A 108 4.47 0.13 2.33
C LEU A 108 3.00 0.33 1.92
N HIS A 109 2.71 1.42 1.20
CA HIS A 109 1.41 1.62 0.59
C HIS A 109 1.18 0.62 -0.56
N PRO A 110 0.03 -0.06 -0.66
CA PRO A 110 -0.18 -1.11 -1.67
C PRO A 110 -0.25 -0.58 -3.11
N ALA A 111 -0.70 0.65 -3.30
CA ALA A 111 -0.88 1.28 -4.62
C ALA A 111 0.17 2.35 -4.96
N PHE A 112 0.95 2.81 -3.97
CA PHE A 112 1.87 3.93 -4.14
C PHE A 112 3.23 3.52 -3.61
N MET A 113 4.29 3.93 -4.29
CA MET A 113 5.65 3.68 -3.81
C MET A 113 5.96 4.66 -2.69
N ALA A 114 5.37 4.40 -1.52
CA ALA A 114 5.41 5.25 -0.33
C ALA A 114 5.41 4.41 0.95
N TRP A 115 6.19 4.85 1.93
CA TRP A 115 6.21 4.32 3.30
C TRP A 115 5.40 5.23 4.21
N SER A 116 4.68 4.65 5.18
CA SER A 116 4.06 5.43 6.26
C SER A 116 5.13 6.08 7.12
N ASP A 117 4.97 7.38 7.38
CA ASP A 117 5.84 8.18 8.25
C ASP A 117 5.53 7.90 9.73
N ASP A 118 6.32 8.46 10.65
CA ASP A 118 6.03 8.40 12.08
C ASP A 118 4.78 9.23 12.46
N MET A 119 4.40 10.20 11.63
CA MET A 119 3.17 10.97 11.78
C MET A 119 2.00 10.33 11.02
N GLU A 120 0.87 10.16 11.70
CA GLU A 120 -0.34 9.58 11.11
C GLU A 120 -0.80 10.36 9.86
N GLY A 121 -1.11 9.61 8.79
CA GLY A 121 -1.55 10.17 7.51
C GLY A 121 -0.43 10.78 6.66
N LYS A 122 0.79 10.91 7.18
CA LYS A 122 1.94 11.38 6.41
C LYS A 122 2.64 10.19 5.75
N TRP A 123 2.98 10.38 4.48
CA TRP A 123 3.66 9.39 3.66
C TRP A 123 5.00 9.94 3.19
N ILE A 124 6.00 9.06 3.11
CA ILE A 124 7.33 9.36 2.56
C ILE A 124 7.48 8.53 1.28
N PRO A 125 7.92 9.10 0.15
CA PRO A 125 8.16 8.30 -1.04
C PRO A 125 9.25 7.25 -0.76
N VAL A 126 9.11 6.06 -1.35
CA VAL A 126 10.19 5.07 -1.38
C VAL A 126 11.42 5.73 -2.01
N THR A 127 12.63 5.36 -1.57
CA THR A 127 13.87 5.79 -2.24
C THR A 127 13.74 5.58 -3.76
N GLY A 128 14.25 6.53 -4.54
CA GLY A 128 14.09 6.54 -6.00
C GLY A 128 12.75 7.08 -6.51
N TYR A 129 11.77 7.36 -5.64
CA TYR A 129 10.49 7.93 -6.04
C TYR A 129 10.30 9.35 -5.51
N ARG A 130 9.38 10.08 -6.14
CA ARG A 130 8.87 11.38 -5.68
C ARG A 130 7.37 11.47 -5.88
N PHE A 131 6.71 12.28 -5.05
CA PHE A 131 5.30 12.58 -5.22
C PHE A 131 5.08 13.70 -6.23
N ILE A 132 4.04 13.56 -7.03
CA ILE A 132 3.50 14.57 -7.92
C ILE A 132 2.21 15.11 -7.30
N TYR A 133 2.11 16.43 -7.24
CA TYR A 133 0.94 17.15 -6.75
C TYR A 133 0.41 18.05 -7.86
N ASP A 134 -0.92 18.16 -7.93
CA ASP A 134 -1.64 19.18 -8.67
C ASP A 134 -2.30 20.13 -7.66
N GLY A 135 -1.69 21.29 -7.46
CA GLY A 135 -1.97 22.15 -6.31
C GLY A 135 -1.70 21.42 -4.99
N ASP A 136 -2.72 21.33 -4.14
CA ASP A 136 -2.67 20.63 -2.85
C ASP A 136 -3.10 19.16 -2.93
N THR A 137 -3.46 18.67 -4.12
CA THR A 137 -3.95 17.31 -4.31
C THR A 137 -2.83 16.39 -4.76
N PHE A 138 -2.63 15.30 -4.02
CA PHE A 138 -1.72 14.22 -4.43
C PHE A 138 -2.27 13.54 -5.68
N VAL A 139 -1.43 13.42 -6.73
CA VAL A 139 -1.80 12.79 -7.99
C VAL A 139 -1.23 11.38 -8.07
N GLU A 140 0.09 11.25 -7.97
CA GLU A 140 0.78 9.97 -8.11
C GLU A 140 2.19 9.97 -7.51
N SER A 141 2.78 8.78 -7.38
CA SER A 141 4.20 8.59 -7.04
C SER A 141 4.94 8.08 -8.27
N VAL A 142 5.96 8.83 -8.71
CA VAL A 142 6.72 8.55 -9.93
C VAL A 142 8.19 8.30 -9.63
N TRP A 143 8.82 7.48 -10.46
CA TRP A 143 10.26 7.25 -10.41
C TRP A 143 11.02 8.57 -10.70
N ASP A 144 12.03 8.86 -9.88
CA ASP A 144 12.86 10.07 -9.94
C ASP A 144 14.30 9.67 -10.32
N PRO A 145 14.61 9.56 -11.62
CA PRO A 145 15.91 9.08 -12.08
C PRO A 145 17.01 10.13 -11.87
N ASN A 146 18.26 9.65 -11.75
CA ASN A 146 19.46 10.45 -11.52
C ASN A 146 19.47 11.23 -10.19
N LYS A 147 18.57 10.89 -9.26
CA LYS A 147 18.55 11.44 -7.92
C LYS A 147 19.66 10.80 -7.08
N ARG A 148 20.42 11.64 -6.38
CA ARG A 148 21.47 11.23 -5.46
C ARG A 148 20.90 11.11 -4.05
N TYR A 149 21.24 10.00 -3.37
CA TYR A 149 20.91 9.73 -1.97
C TYR A 149 22.23 9.60 -1.21
N ASP A 150 22.70 10.70 -0.63
CA ASP A 150 24.04 10.79 -0.02
C ASP A 150 24.17 10.00 1.29
N ASP A 151 23.06 9.79 2.00
CA ASP A 151 22.94 8.94 3.18
C ASP A 151 23.10 7.45 2.83
N LEU A 152 22.53 7.03 1.71
CA LEU A 152 22.62 5.66 1.20
C LEU A 152 23.81 5.44 0.25
N LYS A 153 24.48 6.52 -0.18
CA LYS A 153 25.58 6.51 -1.17
C LYS A 153 25.19 5.83 -2.48
N VAL A 154 23.97 6.08 -2.97
CA VAL A 154 23.44 5.54 -4.23
C VAL A 154 22.82 6.63 -5.12
N ILE A 155 22.74 6.34 -6.42
CA ILE A 155 22.08 7.18 -7.42
C ILE A 155 21.00 6.33 -8.11
N SER A 156 19.78 6.86 -8.23
CA SER A 156 18.73 6.22 -9.04
C SER A 156 19.10 6.29 -10.52
N LEU A 157 18.83 5.21 -11.27
CA LEU A 157 19.10 5.13 -12.71
C LEU A 157 17.86 5.49 -13.54
N ALA A 158 18.04 5.63 -14.84
CA ALA A 158 16.93 5.90 -15.77
C ALA A 158 15.87 4.78 -15.77
N GLN A 159 16.32 3.53 -15.59
CA GLN A 159 15.41 2.40 -15.47
C GLN A 159 14.80 2.34 -14.06
N LYS A 160 13.49 2.11 -14.00
CA LYS A 160 12.70 2.01 -12.78
C LYS A 160 13.31 0.98 -11.81
N ASP A 161 13.33 1.32 -10.52
CA ASP A 161 13.82 0.49 -9.41
C ASP A 161 15.30 0.06 -9.54
N GLN A 162 16.07 0.73 -10.40
CA GLN A 162 17.50 0.48 -10.54
C GLN A 162 18.34 1.57 -9.91
N TYR A 163 19.41 1.15 -9.26
CA TYR A 163 20.34 2.01 -8.56
C TYR A 163 21.77 1.64 -8.93
N LYS A 164 22.65 2.64 -8.90
CA LYS A 164 24.10 2.43 -8.87
C LYS A 164 24.67 3.01 -7.58
N PRO A 165 25.68 2.35 -6.98
CA PRO A 165 26.39 2.93 -5.86
C PRO A 165 27.19 4.15 -6.34
N PHE A 166 27.55 5.03 -5.41
CA PHE A 166 28.53 6.09 -5.69
C PHE A 166 29.86 5.48 -6.13
N PRO A 167 30.67 6.21 -6.90
CA PRO A 167 32.02 5.75 -7.23
C PRO A 167 32.80 5.36 -5.96
N GLY A 168 33.45 4.19 -6.01
CA GLY A 168 34.22 3.64 -4.89
C GLY A 168 33.41 2.79 -3.90
N TYR A 169 32.09 2.75 -4.06
CA TYR A 169 31.20 1.89 -3.28
C TYR A 169 30.71 0.69 -4.09
N THR A 170 30.39 -0.40 -3.40
CA THR A 170 29.75 -1.59 -3.97
C THR A 170 28.58 -2.02 -3.08
N PHE A 171 27.51 -2.56 -3.68
CA PHE A 171 26.42 -3.16 -2.91
C PHE A 171 26.91 -4.37 -2.11
N ILE A 172 26.48 -4.46 -0.85
CA ILE A 172 26.75 -5.62 0.00
C ILE A 172 25.89 -6.80 -0.47
N GLU A 173 24.61 -6.55 -0.74
CA GLU A 173 23.61 -7.53 -1.17
C GLU A 173 22.89 -7.04 -2.44
N PRO A 174 23.52 -7.17 -3.63
CA PRO A 174 22.96 -6.67 -4.87
C PRO A 174 21.56 -7.24 -5.13
N GLY A 175 20.59 -6.36 -5.38
CA GLY A 175 19.20 -6.72 -5.67
C GLY A 175 18.32 -7.03 -4.46
N GLN A 176 18.89 -7.04 -3.24
CA GLN A 176 18.11 -7.22 -2.00
C GLN A 176 18.14 -5.96 -1.14
N SER A 177 19.26 -5.23 -1.11
CA SER A 177 19.43 -4.04 -0.28
C SER A 177 20.17 -2.92 -1.00
N LEU A 178 19.87 -1.68 -0.62
CA LEU A 178 20.63 -0.49 -1.03
C LEU A 178 21.86 -0.24 -0.15
N LYS A 179 22.16 -1.13 0.81
CA LYS A 179 23.37 -1.04 1.62
C LYS A 179 24.61 -1.18 0.74
N VAL A 180 25.50 -0.22 0.86
CA VAL A 180 26.78 -0.22 0.16
C VAL A 180 27.93 -0.18 1.15
N ILE A 181 29.10 -0.60 0.68
CA ILE A 181 30.36 -0.52 1.42
C ILE A 181 31.41 0.12 0.52
N TRP A 182 32.29 0.92 1.12
CA TRP A 182 33.47 1.45 0.45
C TRP A 182 34.43 0.30 0.15
N THR A 183 34.81 0.15 -1.13
CA THR A 183 35.62 -0.98 -1.59
C THR A 183 36.90 -0.47 -2.23
N PRO A 184 38.03 -0.48 -1.49
CA PRO A 184 39.33 -0.07 -2.02
C PRO A 184 39.70 -0.81 -3.31
N GLY A 185 40.35 -0.11 -4.23
CA GLY A 185 40.73 -0.61 -5.55
C GLY A 185 39.64 -0.47 -6.62
N THR A 186 38.40 -0.12 -6.26
CA THR A 186 37.31 0.10 -7.24
C THR A 186 37.59 1.34 -8.09
N ILE A 187 37.46 1.21 -9.42
CA ILE A 187 37.65 2.31 -10.37
C ILE A 187 36.50 3.31 -10.25
N ASN A 188 36.83 4.60 -10.25
CA ASN A 188 35.83 5.66 -10.33
C ASN A 188 35.22 5.70 -11.75
N THR A 189 33.91 5.46 -11.85
CA THR A 189 33.19 5.46 -13.14
C THR A 189 33.17 6.82 -13.82
N ASP A 190 33.24 7.90 -13.04
CA ASP A 190 33.20 9.27 -13.54
C ASP A 190 34.61 9.76 -13.91
N ASN A 191 35.66 9.16 -13.33
CA ASN A 191 37.06 9.42 -13.66
C ASN A 191 37.93 8.16 -13.54
N THR A 192 38.10 7.45 -14.66
CA THR A 192 38.86 6.18 -14.72
C THR A 192 40.33 6.27 -14.32
N ARG A 193 40.89 7.47 -14.11
CA ARG A 193 42.23 7.69 -13.55
C ARG A 193 42.28 7.59 -12.03
N LEU A 194 41.14 7.45 -11.35
CA LEU A 194 41.06 7.36 -9.89
C LEU A 194 40.55 5.98 -9.47
N ILE A 195 41.18 5.42 -8.44
CA ILE A 195 40.73 4.20 -7.74
C ILE A 195 40.48 4.52 -6.28
N ALA A 196 39.49 3.85 -5.68
CA ALA A 196 39.17 3.99 -4.28
C ALA A 196 40.38 3.61 -3.41
N GLY A 197 40.82 4.50 -2.52
CA GLY A 197 41.90 4.26 -1.58
C GLY A 197 41.47 3.43 -0.38
N ALA A 198 42.40 3.13 0.53
CA ALA A 198 42.16 2.29 1.70
C ALA A 198 41.19 2.92 2.72
N LYS A 199 41.09 4.26 2.75
CA LYS A 199 40.16 5.01 3.60
C LYS A 199 38.94 5.43 2.80
N GLU A 200 37.76 5.36 3.38
CA GLU A 200 36.52 5.87 2.76
C GLU A 200 36.68 7.31 2.30
N GLY A 201 36.26 7.58 1.05
CA GLY A 201 36.36 8.89 0.42
C GLY A 201 37.77 9.27 -0.08
N SER A 202 38.80 8.45 0.16
CA SER A 202 40.14 8.69 -0.37
C SER A 202 40.28 8.17 -1.80
N TRP A 203 40.96 8.90 -2.67
CA TRP A 203 41.19 8.50 -4.06
C TRP A 203 42.68 8.46 -4.36
N VAL A 204 43.13 7.39 -5.03
CA VAL A 204 44.51 7.23 -5.47
C VAL A 204 44.53 7.25 -7.00
N VAL A 205 45.56 7.86 -7.59
CA VAL A 205 45.73 7.84 -9.04
C VAL A 205 46.02 6.41 -9.48
N ASN A 206 45.24 5.93 -10.44
CA ASN A 206 45.46 4.65 -11.10
C ASN A 206 46.75 4.75 -11.92
N SER A 207 47.85 4.35 -11.31
CA SER A 207 49.19 4.35 -11.90
C SER A 207 49.46 3.12 -12.76
N GLN A 208 48.49 2.22 -12.94
CA GLN A 208 48.66 1.12 -13.88
C GLN A 208 48.87 1.69 -15.29
N PRO A 209 49.98 1.36 -15.96
CA PRO A 209 50.15 1.67 -17.37
C PRO A 209 48.93 1.12 -18.10
N ARG A 210 48.28 1.92 -18.95
CA ARG A 210 47.32 1.41 -19.95
C ARG A 210 48.05 0.31 -20.73
N GLN A 211 47.92 -0.95 -20.32
CA GLN A 211 48.21 -2.04 -21.22
C GLN A 211 47.15 -1.91 -22.31
N ARG A 212 47.57 -1.37 -23.46
CA ARG A 212 46.87 -1.56 -24.73
C ARG A 212 46.85 -3.06 -24.97
N SER A 213 45.88 -3.76 -24.39
CA SER A 213 45.58 -5.13 -24.76
C SER A 213 44.77 -5.05 -26.04
N GLY A 214 45.48 -5.11 -27.17
CA GLY A 214 44.97 -5.89 -28.29
C GLY A 214 44.77 -7.35 -27.84
N SER A 215 43.91 -8.06 -28.54
CA SER A 215 43.47 -9.45 -28.31
C SER A 215 42.69 -9.71 -27.02
N ASP A 216 41.38 -9.84 -27.21
CA ASP A 216 40.61 -11.06 -26.95
C ASP A 216 40.74 -11.71 -25.56
N GLY A 217 39.67 -11.62 -24.78
CA GLY A 217 39.49 -12.41 -23.57
C GLY A 217 38.79 -11.65 -22.43
N SER A 218 37.54 -12.05 -22.17
CA SER A 218 36.67 -11.75 -21.01
C SER A 218 35.62 -10.63 -21.21
N SER A 219 34.36 -10.86 -21.61
CA SER A 219 33.50 -12.05 -21.74
C SER A 219 33.58 -13.04 -20.57
N TRP A 220 33.00 -12.68 -19.42
CA TRP A 220 32.20 -13.65 -18.62
C TRP A 220 31.46 -13.03 -17.41
N VAL A 221 31.89 -11.90 -16.85
CA VAL A 221 31.25 -11.35 -15.61
C VAL A 221 30.02 -10.47 -15.91
N ALA A 222 30.02 -9.68 -16.99
CA ALA A 222 28.91 -8.77 -17.29
C ALA A 222 27.68 -9.46 -17.94
N ARG A 223 27.80 -10.71 -18.41
CA ARG A 223 26.73 -11.40 -19.16
C ARG A 223 25.89 -12.36 -18.31
N ARG A 224 26.25 -12.62 -17.05
CA ARG A 224 25.52 -13.60 -16.21
C ARG A 224 24.49 -13.00 -15.24
N ILE A 225 24.39 -11.67 -15.15
CA ILE A 225 23.38 -10.99 -14.32
C ILE A 225 22.12 -10.63 -15.16
N GLY A 226 22.24 -10.53 -16.49
CA GLY A 226 21.13 -10.14 -17.38
C GLY A 226 20.14 -11.25 -17.77
N GLU A 227 20.41 -12.53 -17.50
CA GLU A 227 19.60 -13.65 -18.03
C GLU A 227 19.02 -14.61 -16.97
N ARG A 228 19.01 -14.24 -15.68
CA ARG A 228 18.47 -15.12 -14.60
C ARG A 228 17.41 -14.52 -13.67
N LEU A 229 16.79 -13.37 -13.99
CA LEU A 229 15.79 -12.74 -13.11
C LEU A 229 14.47 -12.33 -13.79
N ILE A 230 14.09 -12.94 -14.92
CA ILE A 230 12.73 -12.75 -15.48
C ILE A 230 11.77 -13.89 -15.10
N ASP A 231 12.26 -15.02 -14.60
CA ASP A 231 11.39 -16.10 -14.16
C ASP A 231 11.57 -16.41 -12.66
N ARG A 232 10.84 -15.67 -11.82
CA ARG A 232 9.99 -16.21 -10.74
C ARG A 232 9.69 -15.17 -9.67
N ALA A 233 8.40 -14.88 -9.59
CA ALA A 233 7.61 -14.88 -8.37
C ALA A 233 7.90 -13.80 -7.30
N ILE A 234 6.93 -12.89 -7.21
CA ILE A 234 6.22 -12.57 -5.96
C ILE A 234 7.15 -12.04 -4.86
N TRP A 235 7.28 -10.73 -4.84
CA TRP A 235 7.70 -9.96 -3.67
C TRP A 235 6.79 -10.29 -2.48
N ARG A 236 7.28 -11.16 -1.58
CA ARG A 236 6.79 -11.28 -0.21
C ARG A 236 7.79 -10.58 0.70
N ALA A 237 7.29 -9.56 1.40
CA ALA A 237 7.74 -9.07 2.69
C ALA A 237 9.22 -8.70 2.81
N PHE A 238 9.50 -7.40 2.62
CA PHE A 238 10.35 -6.63 3.53
C PHE A 238 9.66 -5.31 3.82
#